data_AF-A0A954E9I5-F1
#
_entry.id   AF-A0A954E9I5-F1
#
_cell.length_a   1.000
_cell.length_b   1.000
_cell.length_c   1.000
_cell.angle_alpha   90.00
_cell.angle_beta   90.00
_cell.angle_gamma   90.00
#
_symmetry.space_group_name_H-M   'P 1'
#
loop_
_entity.id
_entity.type
_entity.pdbx_description
1 polymer ?
#
loop_
_entity_poly.entity_id
_entity_poly.type
_entity_poly.pdbx_seq_one_letter_code
_entity_poly.pdbx_strand_id
1 'polypeptide(L)'
;RAGFLGHIVTEMLLDRMLISRYPERLEEYYQQLATINPDFLCDWVSAIATRRPERLPELFPRFLRERFLFDYLEFDKLRFRLNQVMRRVKLPELSEQIDEVLGTGADLVEQRAFELLPAYVLESLPS
;
A
#
# COMPACT_ATOMS: atom_id res chain seq x y z
N ARG A 1 8.34 18.27 -1.96
CA ARG A 1 9.06 16.99 -1.71
C ARG A 1 8.62 16.36 -0.39
N ALA A 2 8.67 17.07 0.74
CA ALA A 2 8.13 16.58 2.02
C ALA A 2 6.65 16.15 1.95
N GLY A 3 5.79 16.92 1.26
CA GLY A 3 4.38 16.57 1.11
C GLY A 3 4.10 15.25 0.37
N PHE A 4 4.94 14.88 -0.61
CA PHE A 4 4.80 13.60 -1.31
C PHE A 4 5.11 12.41 -0.40
N LEU A 5 6.24 12.48 0.33
CA LEU A 5 6.61 11.43 1.27
C LEU A 5 5.62 11.35 2.43
N GLY A 6 5.19 12.50 2.97
CA GLY A 6 4.17 12.56 4.00
C GLY A 6 2.87 11.88 3.57
N HIS A 7 2.40 12.16 2.36
CA HIS A 7 1.22 11.51 1.80
C HIS A 7 1.37 9.99 1.71
N ILE A 8 2.46 9.48 1.12
CA ILE A 8 2.70 8.03 1.02
C ILE A 8 2.78 7.38 2.40
N VAL A 9 3.49 8.00 3.35
CA VAL A 9 3.61 7.47 4.71
C VAL A 9 2.23 7.43 5.38
N THR A 10 1.42 8.49 5.25
CA THR A 10 0.06 8.52 5.78
C THR A 10 -0.81 7.40 5.17
N GLU A 11 -0.76 7.19 3.86
CA GLU A 11 -1.50 6.10 3.20
C GLU A 11 -1.07 4.72 3.70
N MET A 12 0.24 4.46 3.78
CA MET A 12 0.73 3.17 4.27
C MET A 12 0.40 2.91 5.75
N LEU A 13 0.34 3.96 6.57
CA LEU A 13 -0.07 3.86 7.97
C LEU A 13 -1.59 3.67 8.10
N LEU A 14 -2.39 4.27 7.22
CA LEU A 14 -3.83 3.97 7.12
C LEU A 14 -4.03 2.50 6.72
N ASP A 15 -3.31 2.00 5.73
CA ASP A 15 -3.35 0.60 5.31
C ASP A 15 -2.97 -0.31 6.49
N ARG A 16 -1.88 -0.02 7.21
CA ARG A 16 -1.49 -0.75 8.43
C ARG A 16 -2.66 -0.85 9.42
N MET A 17 -3.30 0.27 9.72
CA MET A 17 -4.43 0.33 10.66
C MET A 17 -5.62 -0.50 10.15
N LEU A 18 -5.98 -0.37 8.87
CA LEU A 18 -7.06 -1.15 8.26
C LEU A 18 -6.77 -2.66 8.27
N ILE A 19 -5.55 -3.06 7.93
CA ILE A 19 -5.12 -4.46 7.89
C ILE A 19 -5.09 -5.05 9.31
N SER A 20 -4.61 -4.28 10.29
CA SER A 20 -4.58 -4.69 11.70
C SER A 20 -5.99 -4.93 12.24
N ARG A 21 -6.94 -4.07 11.86
CA ARG A 21 -8.32 -4.12 12.35
C ARG A 21 -9.22 -5.11 11.61
N TYR A 22 -8.97 -5.30 10.32
CA TYR A 22 -9.78 -6.14 9.43
C TYR A 22 -8.89 -7.05 8.56
N PRO A 23 -8.11 -7.97 9.15
CA PRO A 23 -7.14 -8.79 8.41
C PRO A 23 -7.80 -9.67 7.33
N GLU A 24 -9.04 -10.10 7.56
CA GLU A 24 -9.85 -10.85 6.59
C GLU A 24 -10.13 -10.06 5.31
N ARG A 25 -10.21 -8.73 5.37
CA ARG A 25 -10.41 -7.89 4.19
C ARG A 25 -9.19 -7.90 3.29
N LEU A 26 -7.98 -7.98 3.86
CA LEU A 26 -6.76 -8.10 3.06
C LEU A 26 -6.68 -9.48 2.39
N GLU A 27 -7.11 -10.53 3.08
CA GLU A 27 -7.26 -11.87 2.50
C GLU A 27 -8.24 -11.87 1.32
N GLU A 28 -9.44 -11.34 1.52
CA GLU A 28 -10.46 -11.18 0.48
C GLU A 28 -9.91 -10.37 -0.70
N TYR A 29 -9.20 -9.26 -0.45
CA TYR A 29 -8.57 -8.45 -1.48
C TYR A 29 -7.62 -9.26 -2.36
N TYR A 30 -6.72 -10.04 -1.77
CA TYR A 30 -5.80 -10.88 -2.55
C TYR A 30 -6.52 -12.00 -3.30
N GLN A 31 -7.58 -12.58 -2.71
CA GLN A 31 -8.40 -13.59 -3.39
C GLN A 31 -9.12 -13.01 -4.62
N GLN A 32 -9.72 -11.83 -4.49
CA GLN A 32 -10.38 -11.14 -5.61
C GLN A 32 -9.38 -10.73 -6.69
N LEU A 33 -8.21 -10.22 -6.31
CA LEU A 33 -7.17 -9.91 -7.30
C LEU A 33 -6.69 -11.15 -8.04
N ALA A 34 -6.62 -12.32 -7.38
CA ALA A 34 -6.21 -13.56 -8.02
C ALA A 34 -7.18 -14.06 -9.10
N THR A 35 -8.42 -13.57 -9.14
CA THR A 35 -9.37 -13.92 -10.21
C THR A 35 -9.18 -13.09 -11.48
N ILE A 36 -8.32 -12.05 -11.45
CA ILE A 36 -8.11 -11.15 -12.58
C ILE A 36 -7.17 -11.79 -13.60
N ASN A 37 -7.59 -11.85 -14.87
CA ASN A 37 -6.72 -12.26 -15.96
C ASN A 37 -5.61 -11.20 -16.20
N PRO A 38 -4.31 -11.56 -16.12
CA PRO A 38 -3.20 -10.62 -16.30
C PRO A 38 -3.17 -9.93 -17.67
N ASP A 39 -3.58 -10.62 -18.75
CA ASP A 39 -3.60 -10.04 -20.10
C ASP A 39 -4.71 -9.00 -20.23
N PHE A 40 -5.89 -9.30 -19.68
CA PHE A 40 -7.00 -8.36 -19.60
C PHE A 40 -6.62 -7.12 -18.77
N LEU A 41 -5.94 -7.31 -17.64
CA LEU A 41 -5.43 -6.21 -16.83
C LEU A 41 -4.44 -5.35 -17.62
N CYS A 42 -3.54 -5.97 -18.39
CA CYS A 42 -2.59 -5.27 -19.25
C CYS A 42 -3.28 -4.45 -20.34
N ASP A 43 -4.29 -5.02 -21.00
CA ASP A 43 -5.09 -4.32 -22.02
C ASP A 43 -5.86 -3.14 -21.42
N TRP A 44 -6.47 -3.32 -20.24
CA TRP A 44 -7.16 -2.25 -19.51
C TRP A 44 -6.24 -1.10 -19.12
N VAL A 45 -5.07 -1.41 -18.56
CA VAL A 45 -4.09 -0.38 -18.20
C VAL A 45 -3.58 0.32 -19.46
N SER A 46 -3.43 -0.39 -20.58
CA SER A 46 -3.02 0.20 -21.86
C SER A 46 -4.03 1.19 -22.42
N ALA A 47 -5.32 1.05 -22.10
CA ALA A 47 -6.36 1.99 -22.53
C ALA A 47 -6.29 3.34 -21.80
N ILE A 48 -5.66 3.37 -20.60
CA ILE A 48 -5.57 4.56 -19.75
C ILE A 48 -4.14 5.15 -19.80
N ALA A 49 -3.13 4.30 -19.95
CA ALA A 49 -1.74 4.71 -20.04
C ALA A 49 -1.35 5.13 -21.46
N THR A 50 -0.32 5.97 -21.59
CA THR A 50 0.25 6.36 -22.89
C THR A 50 1.00 5.22 -23.58
N ARG A 51 1.29 4.11 -22.89
CA ARG A 51 2.02 2.94 -23.40
C ARG A 51 1.54 1.67 -22.71
N ARG A 52 1.62 0.53 -23.42
CA ARG A 52 1.34 -0.79 -22.85
C ARG A 52 2.35 -1.12 -21.73
N PRO A 53 1.91 -1.58 -20.56
CA PRO A 53 2.81 -1.96 -19.48
C PRO A 53 3.32 -3.38 -19.71
N GLU A 54 4.35 -3.53 -20.55
CA GLU A 54 4.89 -4.83 -21.00
C GLU A 54 5.27 -5.78 -19.85
N ARG A 55 5.67 -5.24 -18.69
CA ARG A 55 6.07 -6.02 -17.52
C ARG A 55 4.90 -6.41 -16.60
N LEU A 56 3.71 -5.83 -16.79
CA LEU A 56 2.58 -6.06 -15.88
C LEU A 56 2.14 -7.53 -15.83
N PRO A 57 2.05 -8.27 -16.95
CA PRO A 57 1.71 -9.69 -16.91
C PRO A 57 2.69 -10.54 -16.08
N GLU A 58 3.96 -10.14 -16.00
CA GLU A 58 4.97 -10.82 -15.16
C GLU A 58 4.97 -10.34 -13.71
N LEU A 59 4.74 -9.05 -13.50
CA LEU A 59 4.76 -8.41 -12.18
C LEU A 59 3.52 -8.74 -11.36
N PHE A 60 2.34 -8.84 -11.99
CA PHE A 60 1.09 -9.07 -11.28
C PHE A 60 1.05 -10.43 -10.55
N PRO A 61 1.45 -11.56 -11.15
CA PRO A 61 1.57 -12.83 -10.42
C PRO A 61 2.62 -12.79 -9.30
N ARG A 62 3.70 -12.00 -9.45
CA ARG A 62 4.70 -11.82 -8.38
C ARG A 62 4.13 -11.03 -7.21
N PHE A 63 3.41 -9.94 -7.50
CA PHE A 63 2.69 -9.15 -6.51
C PHE A 63 1.74 -10.02 -5.68
N LEU A 64 0.95 -10.87 -6.34
CA LEU A 64 0.02 -11.79 -5.69
C LEU A 64 0.72 -12.83 -4.81
N ARG A 65 1.89 -13.33 -5.22
CA ARG A 65 2.68 -14.29 -4.42
C ARG A 65 3.37 -13.65 -3.24
N GLU A 66 3.94 -12.46 -3.43
CA GLU A 66 4.68 -11.74 -2.39
C GLU A 66 3.75 -11.26 -1.27
N ARG A 67 2.48 -10.97 -1.61
CA ARG A 67 1.46 -10.47 -0.67
C ARG A 67 1.99 -9.34 0.22
N PHE A 68 2.72 -8.41 -0.38
CA PHE A 68 3.57 -7.50 0.39
C PHE A 68 2.81 -6.55 1.34
N LEU A 69 1.49 -6.35 1.17
CA LEU A 69 0.74 -5.47 2.06
C LEU A 69 0.76 -5.95 3.51
N PHE A 70 0.93 -7.27 3.75
CA PHE A 70 1.16 -7.81 5.10
C PHE A 70 2.45 -7.29 5.75
N ASP A 71 3.43 -6.85 4.95
CA ASP A 71 4.66 -6.24 5.47
C ASP A 71 4.39 -4.91 6.19
N TYR A 72 3.23 -4.28 5.98
CA TYR A 72 2.91 -3.00 6.63
C TYR A 72 2.63 -3.15 8.13
N LEU A 73 2.40 -4.39 8.60
CA LEU A 73 2.18 -4.72 10.01
C LEU A 73 3.48 -4.74 10.85
N GLU A 74 4.65 -4.79 10.22
CA GLU A 74 5.95 -4.77 10.92
C GLU A 74 6.74 -3.52 10.48
N PHE A 75 7.20 -2.70 11.43
CA PHE A 75 7.81 -1.40 11.08
C PHE A 75 9.12 -1.52 10.28
N ASP A 76 9.93 -2.54 10.55
CA ASP A 76 11.16 -2.82 9.82
C ASP A 76 10.87 -3.18 8.34
N LYS A 77 9.83 -3.97 8.10
CA LYS A 77 9.38 -4.34 6.75
C LYS A 77 8.64 -3.17 6.07
N LEU A 78 7.86 -2.40 6.81
CA LEU A 78 7.24 -1.17 6.32
C LEU A 78 8.31 -0.17 5.84
N ARG A 79 9.37 0.04 6.63
CA ARG A 79 10.56 0.82 6.24
C ARG A 79 11.24 0.24 5.01
N PHE A 80 11.38 -1.07 4.90
CA PHE A 80 11.93 -1.71 3.70
C PHE A 80 11.10 -1.36 2.45
N ARG A 81 9.77 -1.40 2.53
CA ARG A 81 8.85 -1.00 1.45
C ARG A 81 8.93 0.49 1.17
N LEU A 82 9.03 1.33 2.19
CA LEU A 82 9.23 2.77 2.04
C LEU A 82 10.56 3.07 1.33
N ASN A 83 11.64 2.35 1.63
CA ASN A 83 12.92 2.47 0.93
C ASN A 83 12.85 2.06 -0.54
N GLN A 84 11.93 1.15 -0.94
CA GLN A 84 11.65 0.91 -2.37
C GLN A 84 11.07 2.16 -3.05
N VAL A 85 10.20 2.90 -2.36
CA VAL A 85 9.68 4.19 -2.83
C VAL A 85 10.80 5.22 -2.90
N MET A 86 11.61 5.36 -1.84
CA MET A 86 12.75 6.30 -1.80
C MET A 86 13.70 6.10 -2.98
N ARG A 87 14.08 4.85 -3.27
CA ARG A 87 14.90 4.49 -4.43
C ARG A 87 14.24 4.91 -5.75
N ARG A 88 12.94 4.67 -5.91
CA ARG A 88 12.18 5.05 -7.14
C ARG A 88 12.17 6.56 -7.36
N VAL A 89 12.12 7.36 -6.29
CA VAL A 89 12.16 8.82 -6.36
C VAL A 89 13.57 9.42 -6.22
N LYS A 90 14.61 8.57 -6.22
CA LYS A 90 16.04 8.94 -6.12
C LYS A 90 16.38 9.74 -4.86
N LEU A 91 15.74 9.39 -3.74
CA LEU A 91 16.08 9.92 -2.42
C LEU A 91 16.90 8.90 -1.62
N PRO A 92 17.70 9.35 -0.63
CA PRO A 92 18.41 8.45 0.27
C PRO A 92 17.47 7.51 1.02
N GLU A 93 17.96 6.32 1.33
CA GLU A 93 17.21 5.37 2.16
C GLU A 93 17.13 5.85 3.61
N LEU A 94 16.03 5.48 4.26
CA LEU A 94 15.75 5.76 5.65
C LEU A 94 16.42 4.70 6.53
N SER A 95 17.07 5.17 7.59
CA SER A 95 17.65 4.32 8.64
C SER A 95 16.54 3.76 9.55
N GLU A 96 16.90 2.80 10.41
CA GLU A 96 16.02 2.23 11.44
C GLU A 96 15.42 3.26 12.41
N GLN A 97 16.05 4.43 12.55
CA GLN A 97 15.55 5.52 13.39
C GLN A 97 14.16 6.03 12.96
N ILE A 98 13.78 5.82 11.70
CA ILE A 98 12.43 6.18 11.24
C ILE A 98 11.36 5.29 11.86
N ASP A 99 11.69 4.10 12.36
CA ASP A 99 10.72 3.14 12.88
C ASP A 99 9.98 3.72 14.11
N GLU A 100 10.67 4.53 14.94
CA GLU A 100 10.06 5.29 16.05
C GLU A 100 9.07 6.37 15.56
N VAL A 101 9.42 7.05 14.46
CA VAL A 101 8.57 8.07 13.83
C VAL A 101 7.35 7.42 13.19
N LEU A 102 7.51 6.25 12.57
CA LEU A 102 6.41 5.47 12.02
C LEU A 102 5.46 5.00 13.12
N GLY A 103 5.99 4.59 14.29
CA GLY A 103 5.20 4.28 15.47
C GLY A 103 4.34 5.45 15.93
N THR A 104 4.97 6.60 16.17
CA THR A 104 4.25 7.84 16.55
C THR A 104 3.22 8.25 15.49
N GLY A 105 3.59 8.12 14.21
CA GLY A 105 2.71 8.42 13.09
C GLY A 105 1.49 7.49 13.03
N ALA A 106 1.67 6.21 13.35
CA ALA A 106 0.59 5.22 13.39
C ALA A 106 -0.47 5.63 14.42
N ASP A 107 -0.04 6.00 15.63
CA ASP A 107 -0.95 6.46 16.70
C ASP A 107 -1.75 7.70 16.27
N LEU A 108 -1.09 8.67 15.62
CA LEU A 108 -1.73 9.88 15.12
C LEU A 108 -2.74 9.59 14.00
N VAL A 109 -2.37 8.72 13.07
CA VAL A 109 -3.24 8.33 11.95
C VAL A 109 -4.46 7.57 12.48
N GLU A 110 -4.28 6.66 13.43
CA GLU A 110 -5.38 5.89 14.02
C GLU A 110 -6.39 6.80 14.73
N GLN A 111 -5.92 7.78 15.51
CA GLN A 111 -6.79 8.77 16.17
C GLN A 111 -7.60 9.62 15.20
N ARG A 112 -7.15 9.77 13.95
CA ARG A 112 -7.77 10.59 12.91
C ARG A 112 -8.30 9.78 11.73
N ALA A 113 -8.31 8.45 11.83
CA ALA A 113 -8.57 7.56 10.70
C ALA A 113 -9.92 7.87 10.02
N PHE A 114 -10.96 8.14 10.82
CA PHE A 114 -12.29 8.50 10.30
C PHE A 114 -12.32 9.82 9.52
N GLU A 115 -11.45 10.77 9.84
CA GLU A 115 -11.34 12.04 9.11
C GLU A 115 -10.51 11.91 7.83
N LEU A 116 -9.58 10.95 7.82
CA LEU A 116 -8.62 10.73 6.73
C LEU A 116 -9.14 9.77 5.66
N LEU A 117 -10.05 8.86 6.02
CA LEU A 117 -10.62 7.90 5.10
C LEU A 117 -11.71 8.54 4.22
N PRO A 118 -11.75 8.20 2.92
CA PRO A 118 -12.87 8.58 2.07
C PRO A 118 -14.20 8.00 2.58
N ALA A 119 -15.29 8.73 2.40
CA ALA A 119 -16.63 8.31 2.84
C ALA A 119 -17.03 6.91 2.36
N TYR A 120 -16.73 6.59 1.09
CA TYR A 120 -17.04 5.28 0.52
C TYR A 120 -16.29 4.12 1.21
N VAL A 121 -15.11 4.38 1.78
CA VAL A 121 -14.39 3.36 2.56
C VAL A 121 -15.10 3.15 3.87
N LEU A 122 -15.45 4.23 4.58
CA LEU A 122 -16.16 4.16 5.86
C LEU A 122 -17.49 3.40 5.75
N GLU A 123 -18.24 3.61 4.67
CA GLU A 123 -19.49 2.92 4.38
C GLU A 123 -19.30 1.41 4.12
N SER A 124 -18.11 0.99 3.68
CA SER A 124 -17.77 -0.40 3.40
C SER A 124 -17.18 -1.16 4.60
N LEU A 125 -16.78 -0.44 5.66
CA LEU A 125 -16.22 -1.06 6.86
C LEU A 125 -17.33 -1.82 7.60
N PRO A 126 -17.04 -3.03 8.12
CA PRO A 126 -17.99 -3.74 8.94
C PRO A 126 -18.30 -2.95 10.22
N SER A 127 -19.57 -3.04 10.67
CA SER A 127 -20.10 -2.35 11.86
C SER A 127 -19.48 -2.85 13.16
#